data_AF-A0A1I1PMR8-F1
#
_entry.id   AF-A0A1I1PMR8-F1
#
_cell.length_a   1.000
_cell.length_b   1.000
_cell.length_c   1.000
_cell.angle_alpha   90.00
_cell.angle_beta   90.00
_cell.angle_gamma   90.00
#
_symmetry.space_group_name_H-M   'P 1'
#
loop_
_entity.id
_entity.type
_entity.pdbx_description
1 polymer ?
#
loop_
_entity_poly.entity_id
_entity_poly.type
_entity_poly.pdbx_seq_one_letter_code
_entity_poly.pdbx_strand_id
1 'polypeptide(L)'
;MAEGTEIKVNESDFNNAIQKIDKLIKDLCNEYKNIAKHNEALAMAWTGKAGDAFLKAAYSLERQYAQVIAKLKVNKEDLEKAKEAFLKEDNYIAGLMGAVIAGGIGTSAAKVAGECATSVK
;
A
#
# COMPACT_ATOMS: atom_id res chain seq x y z
N MET A 1 -27.39 -11.96 9.75
CA MET A 1 -26.87 -11.45 8.47
C MET A 1 -26.19 -10.14 8.78
N ALA A 2 -24.87 -10.04 8.61
CA ALA A 2 -24.17 -8.78 8.80
C ALA A 2 -24.53 -7.90 7.59
N GLU A 3 -25.22 -6.79 7.84
CA GLU A 3 -25.41 -5.74 6.85
C GLU A 3 -24.01 -5.29 6.40
N GLY A 4 -23.72 -5.47 5.11
CA GLY A 4 -22.44 -5.05 4.53
C GLY A 4 -22.32 -3.55 4.67
N THR A 5 -21.47 -3.10 5.58
CA THR A 5 -21.15 -1.68 5.76
C THR A 5 -20.63 -1.14 4.42
N GLU A 6 -21.39 -0.24 3.79
CA GLU A 6 -20.98 0.43 2.56
C GLU A 6 -19.68 1.21 2.83
N ILE A 7 -18.57 0.74 2.24
CA ILE A 7 -17.30 1.44 2.31
C ILE A 7 -17.34 2.53 1.25
N LYS A 8 -17.62 3.78 1.63
CA LYS A 8 -17.48 4.93 0.72
C LYS A 8 -16.01 5.19 0.45
N VAL A 9 -15.55 4.82 -0.75
CA VAL A 9 -14.16 4.98 -1.17
C VAL A 9 -13.93 6.44 -1.57
N ASN A 10 -13.19 7.18 -0.74
CA ASN A 10 -12.73 8.51 -1.12
C ASN A 10 -11.32 8.40 -1.73
N GLU A 11 -11.25 8.43 -3.06
CA GLU A 11 -9.97 8.37 -3.78
C GLU A 11 -8.98 9.45 -3.32
N SER A 12 -9.48 10.64 -2.98
CA SER A 12 -8.66 11.75 -2.48
C SER A 12 -7.96 11.38 -1.17
N ASP A 13 -8.65 10.69 -0.26
CA ASP A 13 -8.08 10.28 1.03
C ASP A 13 -7.01 9.19 0.85
N PHE A 14 -7.23 8.24 -0.06
CA PHE A 14 -6.21 7.26 -0.45
C PHE A 14 -4.97 7.94 -1.03
N ASN A 15 -5.16 8.84 -1.99
CA ASN A 15 -4.05 9.57 -2.62
C ASN A 15 -3.27 10.39 -1.58
N ASN A 16 -3.97 11.09 -0.68
CA ASN A 16 -3.36 11.85 0.41
C ASN A 16 -2.56 10.97 1.37
N ALA A 17 -3.08 9.80 1.74
CA ALA A 17 -2.40 8.85 2.61
C ALA A 17 -1.15 8.27 1.94
N ILE A 18 -1.24 7.85 0.67
CA ILE A 18 -0.11 7.36 -0.12
C ILE A 18 1.00 8.43 -0.20
N GLN A 19 0.64 9.68 -0.52
CA GLN A 19 1.60 10.79 -0.58
C GLN A 19 2.29 11.06 0.76
N LYS A 20 1.56 11.00 1.87
CA LYS A 20 2.12 11.18 3.22
C LYS A 20 3.11 10.06 3.57
N ILE A 21 2.77 8.81 3.26
CA ILE A 21 3.67 7.66 3.46
C ILE A 21 4.93 7.82 2.60
N ASP A 22 4.79 8.24 1.34
CA ASP A 22 5.92 8.47 0.44
C ASP A 22 6.87 9.56 0.96
N LYS A 23 6.31 10.65 1.50
CA LYS A 23 7.09 11.71 2.13
C LYS A 23 7.86 11.18 3.34
N LEU A 24 7.19 10.44 4.23
CA LEU A 24 7.82 9.83 5.40
C LEU A 24 8.96 8.87 5.02
N ILE A 25 8.77 8.04 3.98
CA ILE A 25 9.81 7.17 3.47
C ILE A 25 11.03 7.98 3.00
N LYS A 26 10.82 9.08 2.27
CA LYS A 26 11.91 9.95 1.80
C LYS A 26 12.66 10.61 2.96
N ASP A 27 11.93 11.15 3.93
CA ASP A 27 12.51 11.81 5.10
C ASP A 27 13.35 10.81 5.92
N LEU A 28 12.82 9.62 6.20
CA LEU A 28 13.55 8.55 6.90
C LEU A 28 14.76 8.04 6.11
N CYS A 29 14.68 7.93 4.78
CA CYS A 29 15.83 7.57 3.95
C CYS A 29 16.96 8.60 4.05
N ASN A 30 16.62 9.88 4.11
CA ASN A 30 17.60 10.96 4.25
C ASN A 30 18.25 10.94 5.64
N GLU A 31 17.47 10.77 6.70
CA GLU A 31 17.99 10.61 8.06
C GLU A 31 18.91 9.39 8.18
N TYR A 32 18.50 8.24 7.64
CA TYR A 32 19.31 7.03 7.61
C TYR A 32 20.68 7.27 6.95
N LYS A 33 20.70 7.93 5.78
CA LYS A 33 21.96 8.26 5.08
C LYS A 33 22.86 9.18 5.90
N ASN A 34 22.27 10.16 6.58
CA ASN A 34 23.02 11.08 7.43
C ASN A 34 23.62 10.36 8.63
N ILE A 35 22.85 9.49 9.29
CA ILE A 35 23.30 8.68 10.43
C ILE A 35 24.43 7.74 9.99
N ALA A 36 24.25 7.00 8.90
CA ALA A 36 25.27 6.08 8.37
C ALA A 36 26.60 6.80 8.10
N LYS A 37 26.55 7.97 7.44
CA LYS A 37 27.74 8.79 7.17
C LYS A 37 28.46 9.22 8.46
N HIS A 38 27.71 9.61 9.49
CA HIS A 38 28.31 10.02 10.77
C HIS A 38 28.89 8.82 11.53
N ASN A 39 28.23 7.66 11.47
CA ASN A 39 28.70 6.44 12.10
C ASN A 39 29.99 5.92 11.45
N GLU A 40 30.10 5.98 10.12
CA GLU A 40 31.35 5.66 9.41
C GLU A 40 32.49 6.59 9.82
N ALA A 41 32.23 7.90 9.92
CA ALA A 41 33.23 8.86 10.37
C ALA A 41 33.68 8.58 11.82
N LEU A 42 32.75 8.24 12.71
CA LEU A 42 33.05 7.88 14.10
C LEU A 42 33.78 6.54 14.21
N ALA A 43 33.47 5.55 13.37
CA ALA A 43 34.15 4.26 13.33
C ALA A 43 35.63 4.39 12.99
N MET A 44 36.00 5.35 12.14
CA MET A 44 37.39 5.63 11.81
C MET A 44 38.14 6.35 12.95
N ALA A 45 37.43 7.11 13.79
CA ALA A 45 38.03 7.95 14.83
C ALA A 45 38.07 7.27 16.22
N TRP A 46 37.11 6.39 16.52
CA TRP A 46 37.00 5.74 17.83
C TRP A 46 37.53 4.31 17.80
N THR A 47 38.58 4.06 18.58
CA THR A 47 39.17 2.74 18.78
C THR A 47 39.00 2.26 20.23
N GLY A 48 39.01 0.95 20.41
CA GLY A 48 38.88 0.30 21.72
C GLY A 48 37.44 0.00 22.16
N LYS A 49 37.30 -0.69 23.30
CA LYS A 49 36.04 -1.32 23.75
C LYS A 49 34.85 -0.35 23.87
N ALA A 50 35.10 0.92 24.22
CA ALA A 50 34.05 1.94 24.30
C ALA A 50 33.54 2.33 22.89
N GLY A 51 34.44 2.44 21.91
CA GLY A 51 34.10 2.66 20.51
C GLY A 51 33.29 1.49 19.94
N ASP A 52 33.70 0.25 20.22
CA ASP A 52 32.97 -0.95 19.78
C ASP A 52 31.53 -0.99 20.31
N ALA A 53 31.32 -0.62 21.57
CA ALA A 53 29.99 -0.55 22.18
C ALA A 53 29.12 0.53 21.53
N PHE A 54 29.70 1.70 21.24
CA PHE A 54 28.99 2.77 20.53
C PHE A 54 28.61 2.35 19.11
N LEU A 55 29.55 1.78 18.34
CA LEU A 55 29.29 1.31 16.97
C LEU A 55 28.22 0.24 16.93
N LYS A 56 28.19 -0.66 17.91
CA LYS A 56 27.12 -1.66 18.03
C LYS A 56 25.74 -1.02 18.23
N ALA A 57 25.64 0.01 19.06
CA ALA A 57 24.40 0.75 19.25
C ALA A 57 24.00 1.51 17.97
N ALA A 58 24.98 2.10 17.29
CA ALA A 58 24.81 2.85 16.05
C ALA A 58 24.28 1.96 14.90
N TYR A 59 24.87 0.78 14.70
CA TYR A 59 24.37 -0.21 13.72
C TYR A 59 23.00 -0.77 14.08
N SER A 60 22.67 -0.90 15.37
CA SER A 60 21.33 -1.29 15.81
C SER A 60 20.29 -0.24 15.41
N LEU A 61 20.61 1.04 15.55
CA LEU A 61 19.75 2.14 15.13
C LEU A 61 19.55 2.15 13.61
N GLU A 62 20.63 2.01 12.83
CA GLU A 62 20.57 1.89 11.36
C GLU A 62 19.65 0.76 10.90
N ARG A 63 19.75 -0.41 11.55
CA ARG A 63 18.89 -1.56 11.25
C ARG A 63 17.42 -1.26 11.55
N GLN A 64 17.11 -0.53 12.63
CA GLN A 64 15.74 -0.14 12.95
C GLN A 64 15.16 0.81 11.89
N TYR A 65 15.93 1.80 11.44
CA TYR A 65 15.54 2.67 10.33
C TYR A 65 15.22 1.87 9.07
N ALA A 66 16.09 0.95 8.67
CA ALA A 66 15.87 0.09 7.51
C ALA A 66 14.58 -0.75 7.64
N GLN A 67 14.29 -1.29 8.82
CA GLN A 67 13.06 -2.04 9.08
C GLN A 67 11.80 -1.17 8.98
N VAL A 68 11.83 0.04 9.54
CA VAL A 68 10.69 0.97 9.47
C VAL A 68 10.43 1.39 8.02
N ILE A 69 11.48 1.75 7.28
CA ILE A 69 11.37 2.09 5.85
C ILE A 69 10.76 0.92 5.05
N ALA A 70 11.22 -0.31 5.29
CA ALA A 70 10.68 -1.49 4.61
C ALA A 70 9.19 -1.71 4.92
N LYS A 71 8.78 -1.61 6.20
CA LYS A 71 7.37 -1.72 6.61
C LYS A 71 6.50 -0.64 5.96
N LEU A 72 6.97 0.59 5.90
CA LEU A 72 6.24 1.69 5.26
C LEU A 72 6.06 1.47 3.75
N LYS A 73 7.06 0.90 3.07
CA LYS A 73 6.94 0.54 1.65
C LYS A 73 5.86 -0.52 1.42
N VAL A 74 5.86 -1.59 2.23
CA VAL A 74 4.82 -2.64 2.17
C VAL A 74 3.44 -2.04 2.43
N ASN A 75 3.30 -1.23 3.48
CA ASN A 75 2.02 -0.57 3.78
C ASN A 75 1.55 0.36 2.65
N LYS A 76 2.47 1.04 1.96
CA LYS A 76 2.15 1.87 0.79
C LYS A 76 1.61 1.00 -0.36
N GLU A 77 2.31 -0.08 -0.68
CA GLU A 77 1.90 -1.01 -1.76
C GLU A 77 0.55 -1.65 -1.46
N ASP A 78 0.30 -2.05 -0.22
CA ASP A 78 -0.99 -2.61 0.20
C ASP A 78 -2.11 -1.56 0.09
N LEU A 79 -1.83 -0.30 0.43
CA LEU A 79 -2.78 0.79 0.29
C LEU A 79 -3.08 1.13 -1.18
N GLU A 80 -2.08 1.07 -2.05
CA GLU A 80 -2.24 1.23 -3.51
C GLU A 80 -3.10 0.10 -4.11
N LYS A 81 -2.85 -1.16 -3.72
CA LYS A 81 -3.66 -2.31 -4.14
C LYS A 81 -5.10 -2.21 -3.62
N ALA A 82 -5.29 -1.79 -2.37
CA ALA A 82 -6.62 -1.59 -1.81
C ALA A 82 -7.38 -0.52 -2.60
N LYS A 83 -6.74 0.63 -2.90
CA LYS A 83 -7.32 1.67 -3.76
C LYS A 83 -7.76 1.09 -5.10
N GLU A 84 -6.90 0.33 -5.78
CA GLU A 84 -7.22 -0.26 -7.09
C GLU A 84 -8.40 -1.24 -7.02
N ALA A 85 -8.41 -2.13 -6.01
CA ALA A 85 -9.49 -3.10 -5.82
C ALA A 85 -10.84 -2.40 -5.62
N PHE A 86 -10.87 -1.40 -4.74
CA PHE A 86 -12.07 -0.61 -4.44
C PHE A 86 -12.58 0.16 -5.66
N LEU A 87 -11.70 0.87 -6.38
CA LEU A 87 -12.11 1.58 -7.60
C LEU A 87 -12.59 0.65 -8.72
N LYS A 88 -12.02 -0.56 -8.83
CA LYS A 88 -12.46 -1.55 -9.81
C LYS A 88 -13.86 -2.08 -9.49
N GLU A 89 -14.13 -2.34 -8.22
CA GLU A 89 -15.44 -2.80 -7.75
C GLU A 89 -16.52 -1.73 -7.93
N ASP A 90 -16.22 -0.47 -7.57
CA ASP A 90 -17.12 0.67 -7.81
C ASP A 90 -17.41 0.88 -9.30
N ASN A 91 -16.40 0.80 -10.17
CA ASN A 91 -16.59 0.91 -11.62
C ASN A 91 -17.41 -0.25 -12.21
N TYR A 92 -17.23 -1.47 -11.68
CA TYR A 92 -18.02 -2.63 -12.10
C TYR A 92 -19.50 -2.48 -11.72
N ILE A 93 -19.77 -2.06 -10.48
CA ILE A 93 -21.13 -1.78 -10.00
C ILE A 93 -21.76 -0.63 -10.78
N ALA A 94 -21.02 0.47 -11.00
CA ALA A 94 -21.49 1.61 -11.80
C ALA A 94 -21.80 1.19 -13.25
N GLY A 95 -20.98 0.32 -13.85
CA GLY A 95 -21.23 -0.25 -15.19
C GLY A 95 -22.49 -1.11 -15.25
N LEU A 96 -22.71 -1.97 -14.25
CA LEU A 96 -23.94 -2.78 -14.14
C LEU A 96 -25.17 -1.89 -13.94
N MET A 97 -25.10 -0.90 -13.06
CA MET A 97 -26.18 0.08 -12.85
C MET A 97 -26.45 0.90 -14.11
N GLY A 98 -25.41 1.34 -14.82
CA GLY A 98 -25.54 2.04 -16.09
C GLY A 98 -26.23 1.19 -17.16
N ALA A 99 -25.89 -0.11 -17.25
CA ALA A 99 -26.54 -1.05 -18.15
C ALA A 99 -28.02 -1.34 -17.78
N VAL A 100 -28.32 -1.35 -16.48
CA VAL A 100 -29.68 -1.49 -15.92
C VAL A 100 -30.54 -0.27 -16.25
N ILE A 101 -30.01 0.95 -16.07
CA ILE A 101 -30.71 2.21 -16.32
C ILE A 101 -30.86 2.51 -17.82
N ALA A 102 -29.88 2.13 -18.64
CA ALA A 102 -29.95 2.28 -20.10
C ALA A 102 -30.88 1.27 -20.81
N GLY A 103 -31.65 0.47 -20.04
CA GLY A 103 -32.67 -0.44 -20.59
C GLY A 103 -32.14 -1.76 -21.17
N GLY A 104 -30.88 -2.14 -20.89
CA GLY A 104 -30.22 -3.31 -21.47
C GLY A 104 -30.51 -4.68 -20.82
N ILE A 105 -31.33 -4.74 -19.76
CA ILE A 105 -31.54 -5.97 -18.98
C ILE A 105 -32.31 -7.04 -19.78
N GLY A 106 -32.97 -6.66 -20.88
CA GLY A 106 -33.64 -7.63 -21.76
C GLY A 106 -32.69 -8.59 -22.49
N THR A 107 -31.41 -8.24 -22.68
CA THR A 107 -30.51 -9.01 -23.57
C THR A 107 -29.28 -9.58 -22.87
N SER A 108 -28.69 -8.90 -21.88
CA SER A 108 -27.48 -9.39 -21.20
C SER A 108 -27.76 -10.42 -20.10
N ALA A 109 -28.82 -10.24 -19.30
CA ALA A 109 -29.22 -11.23 -18.29
C ALA A 109 -29.68 -12.55 -18.93
N ALA A 110 -30.35 -12.46 -20.10
CA ALA A 110 -30.72 -13.63 -20.90
C ALA A 110 -29.51 -14.36 -21.51
N LYS A 111 -28.44 -13.62 -21.87
CA LYS A 111 -27.20 -14.22 -22.38
C LYS A 111 -26.42 -14.97 -21.30
N VAL A 112 -26.31 -14.40 -20.10
CA VAL A 112 -25.64 -15.03 -18.95
C VAL A 112 -26.46 -16.23 -18.41
N ALA A 113 -27.78 -16.14 -18.41
CA ALA A 113 -28.65 -17.29 -18.06
C ALA A 113 -28.61 -18.40 -19.13
N GLY A 114 -28.48 -18.05 -20.41
CA GLY A 114 -28.35 -19.00 -21.52
C GLY A 114 -27.01 -19.74 -21.52
N GLU A 115 -25.90 -19.05 -21.22
CA GLU A 115 -24.56 -19.65 -21.16
C GLU A 115 -24.40 -20.65 -19.99
N CYS A 116 -25.12 -20.44 -18.87
CA CYS A 116 -25.20 -21.44 -17.79
C CYS A 116 -26.12 -22.64 -18.11
N ALA A 117 -27.10 -22.49 -19.01
CA ALA A 117 -28.04 -23.57 -19.35
C ALA A 117 -27.49 -24.52 -20.44
N THR A 118 -26.59 -24.06 -21.31
CA THR A 118 -26.06 -24.88 -22.42
C THR A 118 -24.81 -25.70 -22.09
N SER A 119 -24.26 -25.61 -20.87
CA SER A 119 -23.07 -26.39 -20.49
C SER A 119 -23.36 -27.74 -19.82
N VAL A 120 -24.60 -28.24 -19.87
CA VAL A 120 -24.94 -29.62 -19.49
C VAL A 120 -25.43 -30.36 -20.73
N LYS A 121 -24.49 -30.91 -21.51
CA LYS A 121 -24.63 -32.15 -22.27
C LYS A 121 -23.26 -32.80 -22.43
#